data_AF-A0A7S2EWU4-F1
#
_entry.id   AF-A0A7S2EWU4-F1
#
_cell.length_a   1.000
_cell.length_b   1.000
_cell.length_c   1.000
_cell.angle_alpha   90.00
_cell.angle_beta   90.00
_cell.angle_gamma   90.00
#
_symmetry.space_group_name_H-M   'P 1'
#
loop_
_entity.id
_entity.type
_entity.pdbx_description
1 polymer ?
#
loop_
_entity_poly.entity_id
_entity_poly.type
_entity_poly.pdbx_seq_one_letter_code
_entity_poly.pdbx_strand_id
1 'polypeptide(L)'
;WWLTTVGLNIAVAITDKVLPFYFKKWGINDAHPRLQSLVLFVIVVFLLSYIITPLLNMIFSEWLQRKGHENDTKEPWRTLNDGVRPVWLQMVGILAYFGGCAAAW
;
A
#
# COMPACT_ATOMS: atom_id res chain seq x y z
N TRP A 1 0.92 -4.53 8.15
CA TRP A 1 0.83 -3.05 8.02
C TRP A 1 1.92 -2.51 7.10
N TRP A 2 3.21 -2.60 7.46
CA TRP A 2 4.31 -2.10 6.61
C TRP A 2 4.33 -2.66 5.18
N LEU A 3 4.18 -3.99 5.02
CA LEU A 3 4.08 -4.61 3.70
C LEU A 3 2.89 -4.10 2.89
N THR A 4 1.77 -3.80 3.55
CA THR A 4 0.60 -3.21 2.91
C THR A 4 0.87 -1.77 2.47
N THR A 5 1.55 -0.96 3.30
CA THR A 5 1.95 0.41 2.96
C THR A 5 2.95 0.43 1.79
N VAL A 6 3.95 -0.45 1.82
CA VAL A 6 4.91 -0.63 0.70
C VAL A 6 4.17 -1.07 -0.55
N GLY A 7 3.28 -2.05 -0.43
CA GLY A 7 2.50 -2.54 -1.55
C GLY A 7 1.61 -1.48 -2.18
N LEU A 8 0.99 -0.64 -1.35
CA LEU A 8 0.19 0.49 -1.82
C LEU A 8 1.04 1.52 -2.58
N ASN A 9 2.21 1.87 -2.06
CA ASN A 9 3.12 2.81 -2.74
C ASN A 9 3.59 2.26 -4.10
N ILE A 10 3.89 0.96 -4.17
CA ILE A 10 4.24 0.31 -5.44
C ILE A 10 3.05 0.35 -6.41
N ALA A 11 1.84 0.06 -5.93
CA ALA A 11 0.62 0.08 -6.75
C ALA A 11 0.40 1.46 -7.36
N VAL A 12 0.44 2.51 -6.53
CA VAL A 12 0.27 3.90 -6.94
C VAL A 12 1.36 4.32 -7.93
N ALA A 13 2.62 4.00 -7.66
CA ALA A 13 3.73 4.37 -8.54
C ALA A 13 3.65 3.69 -9.92
N ILE A 14 3.16 2.45 -9.99
CA ILE A 14 2.89 1.77 -11.25
C ILE A 14 1.73 2.45 -11.97
N THR A 15 0.62 2.72 -11.27
CA THR A 15 -0.53 3.34 -11.90
C THR A 15 -0.24 4.72 -12.44
N ASP A 16 0.50 5.56 -11.71
CA ASP A 16 0.86 6.91 -12.13
C ASP A 16 1.70 6.93 -13.41
N LYS A 17 2.52 5.89 -13.62
CA LYS A 17 3.37 5.77 -14.82
C LYS A 17 2.64 5.12 -16.00
N VAL A 18 1.75 4.16 -15.72
CA VAL A 18 1.15 3.29 -16.74
C VAL A 18 -0.23 3.79 -17.17
N LEU A 19 -1.10 4.17 -16.25
CA LEU A 19 -2.49 4.58 -16.58
C LEU A 19 -2.59 5.77 -17.52
N PRO A 20 -1.76 6.83 -17.46
CA PRO A 20 -1.93 7.99 -18.34
C PRO A 20 -1.91 7.63 -19.83
N PHE A 21 -1.06 6.66 -20.22
CA PHE A 21 -1.02 6.16 -21.59
C PHE A 21 -2.33 5.48 -21.98
N TYR A 22 -2.87 4.61 -21.11
CA TYR A 22 -4.12 3.90 -21.37
C TYR A 22 -5.34 4.81 -21.29
N PHE A 23 -5.37 5.78 -20.38
CA PHE A 23 -6.47 6.74 -20.29
C PHE A 23 -6.54 7.62 -21.54
N LYS A 24 -5.39 8.02 -22.09
CA LYS A 24 -5.33 8.67 -23.40
C LYS A 24 -5.82 7.75 -24.52
N LYS A 25 -5.38 6.49 -24.55
CA LYS A 25 -5.78 5.50 -25.58
C LYS A 25 -7.26 5.14 -25.54
N TRP A 26 -7.86 5.08 -24.35
CA TRP A 26 -9.25 4.71 -24.12
C TRP A 26 -10.20 5.90 -24.12
N GLY A 27 -9.71 7.13 -24.36
CA GLY A 27 -10.53 8.34 -24.35
C GLY A 27 -11.09 8.70 -22.96
N ILE A 28 -10.49 8.18 -21.90
CA ILE A 28 -10.93 8.39 -20.51
C ILE A 28 -10.44 9.75 -19.97
N ASN A 29 -9.39 10.33 -20.56
CA ASN A 29 -8.87 11.64 -20.15
C ASN A 29 -9.92 12.76 -20.20
N ASP A 30 -10.87 12.68 -21.14
CA ASP A 30 -11.95 13.66 -21.30
C ASP A 30 -13.23 13.27 -20.54
N ALA A 31 -13.23 12.10 -19.89
CA ALA A 31 -14.38 11.63 -19.11
C ALA A 31 -14.52 12.40 -17.79
N HIS A 32 -15.71 12.34 -17.21
CA HIS A 32 -15.99 12.97 -15.91
C HIS A 32 -14.97 12.51 -14.84
N PRO A 33 -14.42 13.42 -14.00
CA PRO A 33 -13.37 13.08 -13.04
C PRO A 33 -13.70 11.89 -12.13
N ARG A 34 -14.96 11.77 -11.69
CA ARG A 34 -15.43 10.61 -10.90
C ARG A 34 -15.26 9.27 -11.62
N LEU A 35 -15.45 9.22 -12.94
CA LEU A 35 -15.24 8.00 -13.71
C LEU A 35 -13.75 7.66 -13.79
N GLN A 36 -12.90 8.67 -13.96
CA GLN A 36 -11.44 8.48 -13.94
C GLN A 36 -10.97 7.94 -12.59
N SER A 37 -11.47 8.51 -11.48
CA SER A 37 -11.17 8.04 -10.13
C SER A 37 -11.68 6.63 -9.87
N LEU A 38 -12.85 6.27 -10.41
CA LEU A 38 -13.40 4.91 -10.29
C LEU A 38 -12.53 3.88 -11.02
N VAL A 39 -12.12 4.18 -12.26
CA VAL A 39 -11.22 3.32 -13.03
C VAL A 39 -9.87 3.18 -12.33
N LEU A 40 -9.30 4.30 -11.85
CA LEU A 40 -8.07 4.30 -11.07
C LEU A 40 -8.20 3.42 -9.82
N PHE A 41 -9.27 3.61 -9.05
CA PHE A 41 -9.51 2.85 -7.81
C PHE A 41 -9.60 1.35 -8.08
N VAL A 42 -10.37 0.93 -9.09
CA VAL A 42 -10.52 -0.48 -9.46
C VAL A 42 -9.16 -1.09 -9.82
N ILE A 43 -8.35 -0.40 -10.61
CA ILE A 43 -7.03 -0.89 -11.02
C ILE A 43 -6.07 -0.97 -9.82
N VAL A 44 -6.04 0.06 -8.96
CA VAL A 44 -5.18 0.06 -7.77
C VAL A 44 -5.56 -1.08 -6.82
N VAL A 45 -6.86 -1.28 -6.55
CA VAL A 45 -7.34 -2.38 -5.69
C VAL A 45 -6.99 -3.74 -6.29
N PHE A 46 -7.13 -3.90 -7.60
CA PHE A 46 -6.75 -5.13 -8.30
C PHE A 46 -5.24 -5.41 -8.17
N LEU A 47 -4.39 -4.43 -8.50
CA LEU A 47 -2.94 -4.55 -8.38
C LEU A 47 -2.52 -4.88 -6.95
N LEU A 48 -3.10 -4.18 -5.97
CA LEU A 48 -2.77 -4.38 -4.57
C LEU A 48 -3.17 -5.78 -4.11
N SER A 49 -4.40 -6.22 -4.39
CA SER A 49 -4.96 -7.46 -3.86
C SER A 49 -4.41 -8.71 -4.54
N TYR A 50 -4.23 -8.67 -5.86
CA TYR A 50 -3.94 -9.87 -6.66
C TYR A 50 -2.50 -9.97 -7.15
N ILE A 51 -1.75 -8.87 -7.18
CA ILE A 51 -0.37 -8.88 -7.71
C ILE A 51 0.62 -8.55 -6.60
N ILE A 52 0.51 -7.37 -6.02
CA ILE A 52 1.55 -6.82 -5.15
C ILE A 52 1.54 -7.48 -3.78
N THR A 53 0.37 -7.62 -3.13
CA THR A 53 0.28 -8.31 -1.84
C THR A 53 0.79 -9.75 -1.89
N PRO A 54 0.39 -10.61 -2.85
CA PRO A 54 0.92 -11.97 -2.93
C PRO A 54 2.42 -11.99 -3.28
N LEU A 55 2.92 -11.11 -4.16
CA LEU A 55 4.36 -11.01 -4.45
C LEU A 55 5.17 -10.62 -3.21
N LEU A 56 4.71 -9.63 -2.46
CA LEU A 56 5.35 -9.20 -1.22
C LEU A 56 5.29 -10.31 -0.17
N ASN A 57 4.15 -10.99 -0.03
CA ASN A 57 4.05 -12.14 0.87
C ASN A 57 4.97 -13.28 0.44
N MET A 58 5.22 -13.48 -0.86
CA MET A 58 6.15 -14.50 -1.34
C MET A 58 7.60 -14.13 -1.00
N ILE A 59 8.02 -12.90 -1.30
CA ILE A 59 9.38 -12.40 -1.07
C ILE A 59 9.70 -12.35 0.43
N PHE A 60 8.74 -11.90 1.24
CA PHE A 60 8.89 -11.75 2.69
C PHE A 60 8.28 -12.92 3.46
N SER A 61 7.96 -14.04 2.79
CA SER A 61 7.31 -15.21 3.42
C SER A 61 8.11 -15.75 4.59
N GLU A 62 9.41 -15.94 4.42
CA GLU A 62 10.30 -16.44 5.47
C GLU A 62 10.42 -15.48 6.64
N TRP A 63 10.43 -14.18 6.36
CA TRP A 63 10.49 -13.13 7.38
C TRP A 63 9.17 -13.01 8.17
N LEU A 64 8.04 -13.30 7.52
CA LEU A 64 6.72 -13.34 8.16
C LEU A 64 6.48 -14.60 9.00
N GLN A 65 7.18 -15.70 8.73
CA GLN A 65 6.99 -17.00 9.38
C GLN A 65 7.76 -17.16 10.71
N ARG A 66 7.87 -16.09 11.49
CA ARG A 66 8.66 -16.05 12.74
C ARG A 66 8.37 -17.28 13.62
N LYS A 67 9.40 -18.10 13.87
CA LYS A 67 9.31 -19.26 14.78
C LYS A 67 9.23 -18.72 16.20
N GLY A 68 8.26 -19.17 17.00
CA GLY A 68 7.97 -18.68 18.35
C GLY A 68 9.08 -18.86 19.41
N HIS A 69 10.32 -19.09 19.00
CA HIS A 69 11.50 -19.33 19.84
C HIS A 69 12.63 -18.32 19.60
N GLU A 70 12.46 -17.35 18.69
CA GLU A 70 13.42 -16.24 18.52
C GLU A 70 13.24 -15.23 19.65
N ASN A 71 14.25 -15.12 20.50
CA ASN A 71 14.26 -14.23 21.65
C ASN A 71 14.39 -12.77 21.17
N ASP A 72 13.44 -11.90 21.52
CA ASP A 72 13.39 -10.50 21.09
C ASP A 72 14.59 -9.72 21.68
N THR A 73 15.65 -9.57 20.89
CA THR A 73 16.70 -8.58 21.15
C THR A 73 16.13 -7.16 20.96
N LYS A 74 16.65 -6.18 21.73
CA LYS A 74 16.26 -4.77 21.64
C LYS A 74 16.79 -4.13 20.36
N GLU A 75 16.22 -4.52 19.23
CA GLU A 75 16.66 -4.06 17.92
C GLU A 75 15.74 -2.95 17.37
N PRO A 76 16.30 -1.91 16.73
CA PRO A 76 15.53 -0.76 16.26
C PRO A 76 14.56 -1.10 15.11
N TRP A 77 14.79 -2.17 14.35
CA TRP A 77 13.88 -2.68 13.31
C TRP A 77 12.74 -3.56 13.84
N ARG A 78 12.59 -3.68 15.17
CA ARG A 78 11.53 -4.49 15.77
C ARG A 78 10.12 -4.04 15.37
N THR A 79 9.91 -2.76 15.07
CA THR A 79 8.64 -2.23 14.56
C THR A 79 8.29 -2.70 13.14
N LEU A 80 9.27 -3.16 12.37
CA LEU A 80 9.02 -3.86 11.10
C LEU A 80 8.46 -5.25 11.42
N ASN A 81 9.13 -6.03 12.29
CA ASN A 81 8.73 -7.40 12.65
C ASN A 81 7.39 -7.47 13.39
N ASP A 82 7.23 -6.69 14.46
CA ASP A 82 6.07 -6.74 15.35
C ASP A 82 4.90 -5.84 14.89
N GLY A 83 5.16 -5.00 13.89
CA GLY A 83 4.31 -3.84 13.62
C GLY A 83 4.37 -2.79 14.75
N VAL A 84 3.60 -1.72 14.56
CA VAL A 84 3.42 -0.69 15.59
C VAL A 84 2.48 -1.25 16.66
N ARG A 85 3.01 -1.85 17.74
CA ARG A 85 2.20 -2.44 18.82
C ARG A 85 1.26 -1.46 19.54
N PRO A 86 1.66 -0.20 19.85
CA PRO A 86 0.78 0.71 20.58
C PRO A 86 -0.38 1.17 19.70
N VAL A 87 -1.61 0.87 20.12
CA VAL A 87 -2.83 1.21 19.38
C VAL A 87 -2.95 2.72 19.12
N TRP A 88 -2.46 3.56 20.03
CA TRP A 88 -2.44 5.02 19.84
C TRP A 88 -1.54 5.45 18.68
N LEU A 89 -0.36 4.83 18.51
CA LEU A 89 0.56 5.12 17.41
C LEU A 89 -0.01 4.61 16.08
N GLN A 90 -0.76 3.50 16.10
CA GLN A 90 -1.51 3.06 14.93
C GLN A 90 -2.58 4.09 14.54
N MET A 91 -3.33 4.63 15.52
CA MET A 91 -4.32 5.69 15.26
C MET A 91 -3.66 6.96 14.72
N VAL A 92 -2.52 7.39 15.28
CA VAL A 92 -1.77 8.54 14.76
C VAL A 92 -1.30 8.29 13.34
N GLY A 93 -0.79 7.08 13.03
CA GLY A 93 -0.39 6.72 11.67
C GLY A 93 -1.57 6.73 10.68
N ILE A 94 -2.73 6.22 11.10
CA ILE A 94 -3.96 6.25 10.30
C ILE A 94 -4.42 7.70 10.07
N LEU A 95 -4.48 8.52 11.12
CA LEU A 95 -4.87 9.92 11.03
C LEU A 95 -3.89 10.76 10.20
N ALA A 96 -2.59 10.53 10.32
CA ALA A 96 -1.58 11.18 9.50
C ALA A 96 -1.69 10.75 8.03
N TYR A 97 -1.99 9.48 7.77
CA TYR A 97 -2.21 8.98 6.41
C TYR A 97 -3.46 9.59 5.77
N PHE A 98 -4.62 9.49 6.42
CA PHE A 98 -5.86 10.08 5.91
C PHE A 98 -5.81 11.62 5.89
N GLY A 99 -5.16 12.24 6.87
CA GLY A 99 -4.93 13.68 6.90
C GLY A 99 -4.01 14.16 5.78
N GLY A 100 -2.95 13.39 5.48
CA GLY A 100 -2.09 13.64 4.32
C GLY A 100 -2.82 13.49 3.00
N CYS A 101 -3.67 12.47 2.86
CA CYS A 101 -4.53 12.31 1.69
C CYS A 101 -5.55 13.44 1.55
N ALA A 102 -6.11 13.94 2.66
CA ALA A 102 -7.07 15.06 2.65
C ALA A 102 -6.39 16.40 2.34
N ALA A 103 -5.15 16.62 2.77
CA ALA A 103 -4.39 17.83 2.46
C ALA A 103 -3.87 17.87 1.01
N ALA A 104 -3.73 16.71 0.38
CA ALA A 104 -3.28 16.58 -1.00
C ALA A 104 -4.44 16.59 -2.03
N TRP A 105 -5.69 16.57 -1.58
CA TRP A 105 -6.90 16.62 -2.41
C TRP A 105 -7.47 18.03 -2.48
#